data_AF-A0A967GWU5-F1
#
_entry.id   AF-A0A967GWU5-F1
#
_cell.length_a   1.000
_cell.length_b   1.000
_cell.length_c   1.000
_cell.angle_alpha   90.00
_cell.angle_beta   90.00
_cell.angle_gamma   90.00
#
_symmetry.space_group_name_H-M   'P 1'
#
loop_
_entity.id
_entity.type
_entity.pdbx_description
1 polymer ?
#
loop_
_entity_poly.entity_id
_entity_poly.type
_entity_poly.pdbx_seq_one_letter_code
_entity_poly.pdbx_strand_id
1 'polypeptide(L)' 'LRLFNFGEDTTRDMNSALRDLMRQEPSGLILDLRGNGGGFLGTAVNVASEFLTG' A
#
# COMPACT_ATOMS: atom_id res chain seq x y z
N LEU A 1 -1.37 -7.89 -1.22
CA LEU A 1 -2.06 -6.85 -0.43
C LEU A 1 -3.14 -6.22 -1.31
N ARG A 2 -4.37 -6.00 -0.81
CA ARG A 2 -5.46 -5.38 -1.59
C ARG A 2 -5.90 -4.08 -0.96
N LEU A 3 -6.04 -3.03 -1.77
CA LEU A 3 -6.37 -1.68 -1.33
C LEU A 3 -7.53 -1.14 -2.16
N PHE A 4 -8.67 -0.89 -1.49
CA PHE A 4 -9.94 -0.52 -2.13
C PHE A 4 -10.15 1.01 -2.26
N ASN A 5 -9.41 1.83 -1.51
CA ASN A 5 -9.45 3.28 -1.58
C ASN A 5 -8.22 3.90 -0.88
N PHE A 6 -7.90 5.14 -1.24
CA PHE A 6 -6.85 5.95 -0.59
C PHE A 6 -7.45 6.84 0.50
N GLY A 7 -7.69 6.26 1.68
CA GLY A 7 -8.22 6.93 2.86
C GLY A 7 -7.15 7.54 3.78
N GLU A 8 -7.58 8.17 4.87
CA GLU A 8 -6.70 8.82 5.85
C GLU A 8 -5.75 7.82 6.53
N ASP A 9 -6.27 6.65 6.90
CA ASP A 9 -5.52 5.62 7.63
C ASP A 9 -4.73 4.66 6.71
N THR A 10 -4.95 4.73 5.40
CA THR A 10 -4.46 3.73 4.44
C THR A 10 -2.96 3.55 4.48
N THR A 11 -2.16 4.62 4.58
CA THR A 11 -0.70 4.52 4.63
C THR A 11 -0.24 3.76 5.88
N ARG A 12 -0.82 4.04 7.04
CA ARG A 12 -0.46 3.38 8.30
C ARG A 12 -0.78 1.89 8.24
N ASP A 13 -2.00 1.57 7.81
CA ASP A 13 -2.49 0.20 7.78
C ASP A 13 -1.72 -0.64 6.74
N MET A 14 -1.45 -0.06 5.57
CA MET A 14 -0.60 -0.66 4.54
C MET A 14 0.81 -0.94 5.07
N ASN A 15 1.44 0.02 5.75
CA ASN A 15 2.79 -0.15 6.29
C ASN A 15 2.86 -1.26 7.34
N SER A 16 1.82 -1.40 8.17
CA SER A 16 1.72 -2.53 9.10
C SER A 16 1.64 -3.86 8.35
N ALA A 17 0.75 -3.97 7.37
CA ALA A 17 0.57 -5.18 6.59
C ALA A 17 1.83 -5.55 5.76
N LEU A 18 2.53 -4.56 5.19
CA LEU A 18 3.78 -4.74 4.48
C LEU A 18 4.89 -5.28 5.39
N ARG A 19 5.06 -4.71 6.59
CA ARG A 19 6.02 -5.21 7.58
C ARG A 19 5.75 -6.67 7.95
N ASP A 20 4.49 -7.01 8.17
CA ASP A 20 4.09 -8.37 8.53
C ASP A 20 4.29 -9.37 7.38
N LEU A 21 4.07 -8.92 6.15
CA LEU A 21 4.30 -9.71 4.95
C LEU A 21 5.79 -9.90 4.67
N MET A 22 6.61 -8.88 4.88
CA MET A 22 8.05 -8.94 4.61
C MET A 22 8.80 -9.86 5.57
N ARG A 23 8.31 -9.99 6.81
CA ARG A 23 8.82 -10.99 7.78
C ARG A 23 8.61 -12.44 7.33
N GLN A 24 7.78 -12.68 6.32
CA GLN A 24 7.56 -14.00 5.74
C GLN A 24 8.48 -14.30 4.55
N GLU A 25 9.43 -13.40 4.24
CA GLU A 25 10.39 -13.54 3.15
C GLU A 25 9.76 -13.94 1.79
N PRO A 26 8.72 -13.21 1.33
CA PRO A 26 8.05 -13.56 0.09
C PRO A 26 8.96 -13.34 -1.12
N SER A 27 8.84 -14.20 -2.12
CA SER A 27 9.57 -14.07 -3.39
C SER A 27 9.11 -12.87 -4.24
N GLY A 28 7.98 -12.26 -3.91
CA GLY A 28 7.41 -11.12 -4.62
C GLY A 28 6.16 -10.57 -3.95
N LEU A 29 5.77 -9.36 -4.37
CA LEU A 29 4.64 -8.63 -3.82
C LEU A 29 3.68 -8.20 -4.93
N ILE A 30 2.38 -8.38 -4.69
CA ILE A 30 1.31 -7.85 -5.54
C ILE A 30 0.48 -6.88 -4.69
N LEU A 31 0.40 -5.63 -5.15
CA LEU A 31 -0.56 -4.64 -4.67
C LEU A 31 -1.76 -4.63 -5.63
N ASP A 32 -2.89 -5.18 -5.17
CA ASP A 32 -4.13 -5.25 -5.95
C ASP A 32 -4.97 -3.98 -5.72
N LEU A 33 -5.09 -3.18 -6.79
CA LEU A 33 -5.90 -1.95 -6.84
C LEU A 33 -7.21 -2.14 -7.62
N ARG A 34 -7.60 -3.37 -7.97
CA ARG A 34 -8.84 -3.60 -8.72
C ARG A 34 -10.06 -3.27 -7.86
N GLY A 35 -10.92 -2.42 -8.41
CA GLY A 35 -12.08 -1.85 -7.71
C GLY A 35 -11.73 -0.66 -6.80
N ASN A 36 -10.51 -0.12 -6.91
CA ASN A 36 -10.13 1.09 -6.19
C ASN A 36 -10.67 2.34 -6.89
N GLY A 37 -11.59 3.05 -6.23
CA GLY A 37 -12.25 4.26 -6.75
C GLY A 37 -11.44 5.55 -6.62
N GLY A 38 -10.23 5.50 -6.07
CA GLY A 38 -9.40 6.67 -5.76
C GLY A 38 -9.44 7.05 -4.29
N GLY A 39 -9.35 8.35 -4.01
CA GLY A 39 -9.29 8.91 -2.66
C GLY A 39 -8.33 10.10 -2.59
N PHE A 40 -7.70 10.30 -1.45
CA PHE A 40 -6.79 11.42 -1.24
C PHE A 40 -5.51 11.26 -2.03
N LEU A 41 -5.18 12.26 -2.86
CA LEU A 41 -3.95 12.28 -3.65
C LEU A 41 -2.71 12.15 -2.78
N GLY A 42 -2.69 12.84 -1.62
CA GLY A 42 -1.57 12.74 -0.67
C GLY A 42 -1.35 11.32 -0.17
N THR A 43 -2.42 10.61 0.17
CA THR A 43 -2.34 9.18 0.54
C THR A 43 -1.81 8.33 -0.62
N ALA A 44 -2.25 8.59 -1.86
CA ALA A 44 -1.77 7.86 -3.02
C ALA A 44 -0.26 8.07 -3.27
N VAL A 45 0.23 9.30 -3.08
CA VAL A 45 1.67 9.61 -3.14
C VAL A 45 2.42 8.84 -2.05
N ASN A 46 1.95 8.89 -0.81
CA ASN A 46 2.59 8.17 0.31
C ASN A 46 2.63 6.66 0.06
N VAL A 47 1.56 6.06 -0.47
CA VAL A 47 1.52 4.64 -0.84
C VAL A 47 2.57 4.33 -1.91
N ALA A 48 2.72 5.17 -2.93
CA ALA A 48 3.72 4.96 -3.98
C ALA A 48 5.16 5.06 -3.44
N SER A 49 5.40 5.98 -2.49
CA SER A 49 6.72 6.17 -1.88
C SER A 49 7.24 4.95 -1.13
N GLU A 50 6.39 4.04 -0.65
CA GLU A 50 6.82 2.78 -0.02
C GLU A 50 7.50 1.81 -1.00
N PHE A 51 7.33 2.01 -2.31
CA PHE A 51 7.88 1.13 -3.35
C PHE A 51 8.99 1.76 -4.18
N LEU A 52 9.25 3.06 -4.01
CA LEU A 52 10.17 3.83 -4.83
C LEU A 52 11.32 4.36 -3.96
N THR A 53 12.54 3.95 -4.26
CA THR A 53 13.75 4.65 -3.77
C THR A 53 14.05 5.78 -4.75
N GLY A 54 14.01 7.02 -4.28
CA GLY A 54 14.36 8.21 -5.08
C GLY A 54 15.81 8.20 -5.56
#